data_AF-A7RFZ4-F1
#
_entry.id   AF-A7RFZ4-F1
#
_cell.length_a   1.000
_cell.length_b   1.000
_cell.length_c   1.000
_cell.angle_alpha   90.00
_cell.angle_beta   90.00
_cell.angle_gamma   90.00
#
_symmetry.space_group_name_H-M   'P 1'
#
loop_
_entity.id
_entity.type
_entity.pdbx_description
1 polymer ?
#
loop_
_entity_poly.entity_id
_entity_poly.type
_entity_poly.pdbx_seq_one_letter_code
_entity_poly.pdbx_strand_id
1 'polypeptide(L)'
;MADTNREESAREYLKKHKIMELLDNLTSHLIYERPEEPKEYMCHYLEKLRDARTAQRNYPCLFDDSNVRSLFGMLDVTGKGFITYEQYKEGLDTLGVDKFNRDPPGADIDKITSETFLKEARQGLAQASSTFLI
;
A
#
# COMPACT_ATOMS: atom_id res chain seq x y z
N MET A 1 23.37 19.07 25.55
CA MET A 1 22.09 18.55 26.10
C MET A 1 20.85 19.25 25.53
N ALA A 2 20.87 20.55 25.19
CA ALA A 2 19.71 21.22 24.57
C ALA A 2 19.44 20.81 23.10
N ASP A 3 20.47 20.43 22.36
CA ASP A 3 20.37 20.09 20.93
C ASP A 3 19.72 18.72 20.68
N THR A 4 20.05 17.74 21.54
CA THR A 4 19.48 16.38 21.54
C THR A 4 17.95 16.39 21.70
N ASN A 5 17.42 17.33 22.49
CA ASN A 5 15.98 17.46 22.74
C ASN A 5 15.22 17.97 21.51
N ARG A 6 15.82 18.88 20.72
CA ARG A 6 15.22 19.38 19.47
C ARG A 6 15.21 18.34 18.37
N GLU A 7 16.32 17.60 18.22
CA GLU A 7 16.38 16.52 17.24
C GLU A 7 15.36 15.42 17.55
N GLU A 8 15.26 15.01 18.82
CA GLU A 8 14.30 14.00 19.26
C GLU A 8 12.85 14.46 19.04
N SER A 9 12.52 15.70 19.42
CA SER A 9 11.20 16.29 19.17
C SER A 9 10.86 16.34 17.66
N ALA A 10 11.84 16.66 16.81
CA ALA A 10 11.64 16.67 15.36
C ALA A 10 11.42 15.26 14.81
N ARG A 11 12.18 14.26 15.28
CA ARG A 11 11.99 12.85 14.91
C ARG A 11 10.62 12.34 15.34
N GLU A 12 10.17 12.68 16.55
CA GLU A 12 8.83 12.33 17.02
C GLU A 12 7.74 12.97 16.18
N TYR A 13 7.89 14.25 15.81
CA TYR A 13 6.94 14.93 14.93
C TYR A 13 6.84 14.25 13.56
N LEU A 14 7.99 13.99 12.92
CA LEU A 14 8.04 13.30 11.63
C LEU A 14 7.40 11.92 11.68
N LYS A 15 7.67 11.15 12.75
CA LYS A 15 7.11 9.81 12.96
C LYS A 15 5.61 9.86 13.25
N LYS A 16 5.17 10.77 14.10
CA LYS A 16 3.77 10.93 14.49
C LYS A 16 2.89 11.26 13.28
N HIS A 17 3.38 12.14 12.42
CA HIS A 17 2.68 12.60 11.22
C HIS A 17 3.05 11.82 9.96
N LYS A 18 3.90 10.80 10.08
CA LYS A 18 4.32 9.90 8.99
C LYS A 18 4.78 10.65 7.73
N ILE A 19 5.55 11.70 7.98
CA ILE A 19 5.99 12.62 6.91
C ILE A 19 6.97 11.91 5.98
N MET A 20 7.80 11.00 6.51
CA MET A 20 8.74 10.24 5.69
C MET A 20 8.02 9.32 4.71
N GLU A 21 6.98 8.64 5.18
CA GLU A 21 6.14 7.75 4.38
C GLU A 21 5.34 8.52 3.32
N LEU A 22 4.86 9.72 3.64
CA LEU A 22 4.23 10.61 2.67
C LEU A 22 5.19 11.00 1.55
N LEU A 23 6.41 11.41 1.90
CA LEU A 23 7.43 11.79 0.92
C LEU A 23 7.88 10.58 0.07
N ASP A 24 8.00 9.41 0.67
CA ASP A 24 8.33 8.16 -0.04
C ASP A 24 7.27 7.79 -1.09
N ASN A 25 5.99 7.87 -0.74
CA ASN A 25 4.89 7.66 -1.69
C ASN A 25 4.87 8.73 -2.79
N LEU A 26 5.01 10.00 -2.42
CA LEU A 26 5.01 11.11 -3.38
C LEU A 26 6.15 10.97 -4.39
N THR A 27 7.35 10.63 -3.93
CA THR A 27 8.51 10.41 -4.80
C THR A 27 8.37 9.16 -5.65
N SER A 28 7.79 8.07 -5.12
CA SER A 28 7.45 6.87 -5.89
C SER A 28 6.51 7.18 -7.06
N HIS A 29 5.45 7.96 -6.82
CA HIS A 29 4.53 8.40 -7.87
C HIS A 29 5.21 9.29 -8.92
N LEU A 30 6.12 10.20 -8.52
CA LEU A 30 6.87 11.02 -9.46
C LEU A 30 7.79 10.20 -10.37
N ILE A 31 8.46 9.18 -9.82
CA ILE A 31 9.36 8.30 -10.57
C ILE A 31 8.57 7.45 -11.58
N TYR A 32 7.39 7.00 -11.17
CA TYR A 32 6.50 6.17 -11.99
C TYR A 32 5.82 6.95 -13.11
N GLU A 33 5.10 8.02 -12.78
CA GLU A 33 4.29 8.80 -13.74
C GLU A 33 5.13 9.73 -14.62
N ARG A 34 6.28 10.20 -14.12
CA ARG A 34 7.19 11.13 -14.83
C ARG A 34 6.45 12.33 -15.47
N PRO A 35 5.64 13.09 -14.71
CA PRO A 35 4.86 14.20 -15.24
C PRO A 35 5.75 15.31 -15.78
N GLU A 36 5.28 16.02 -16.82
CA GLU A 36 5.97 17.20 -17.36
C GLU A 36 6.09 18.34 -16.33
N GLU A 37 5.10 18.46 -15.43
CA GLU A 37 5.05 19.46 -14.36
C GLU A 37 5.01 18.80 -12.97
N PRO A 38 6.17 18.39 -12.40
CA PRO A 38 6.23 17.64 -11.14
C PRO A 38 5.60 18.35 -9.94
N LYS A 39 5.77 19.68 -9.83
CA LYS A 39 5.26 20.45 -8.69
C LYS A 39 3.73 20.51 -8.69
N GLU A 40 3.12 20.73 -9.84
CA GLU A 40 1.66 20.75 -9.97
C GLU A 40 1.06 19.37 -9.72
N TYR A 41 1.70 18.33 -10.26
CA TYR A 41 1.34 16.94 -9.98
C TYR A 41 1.36 16.65 -8.47
N MET A 42 2.43 17.05 -7.76
CA MET A 42 2.52 16.87 -6.31
C MET A 42 1.40 17.59 -5.55
N CYS A 43 1.07 18.83 -5.93
CA CYS A 43 -0.03 19.57 -5.34
C CYS A 43 -1.35 18.82 -5.50
N HIS A 44 -1.69 18.39 -6.71
CA HIS A 44 -2.91 17.62 -6.97
C HIS A 44 -2.94 16.27 -6.26
N TYR A 45 -1.81 15.59 -6.15
CA TYR A 45 -1.71 14.34 -5.41
C TYR A 45 -2.00 14.56 -3.92
N LEU A 46 -1.43 15.60 -3.31
CA LEU A 46 -1.68 15.97 -1.92
C LEU A 46 -3.13 16.44 -1.69
N GLU A 47 -3.74 17.13 -2.64
CA GLU A 47 -5.17 17.48 -2.61
C GLU A 47 -6.05 16.23 -2.60
N LYS A 48 -5.79 15.28 -3.50
CA LYS A 48 -6.49 13.98 -3.52
C LYS A 48 -6.35 13.23 -2.20
N LEU A 49 -5.15 13.21 -1.61
CA LEU A 49 -4.91 12.61 -0.29
C LEU A 49 -5.72 13.30 0.82
N ARG A 50 -5.75 14.63 0.83
CA ARG A 50 -6.53 15.42 1.80
C ARG A 50 -8.03 15.12 1.68
N ASP A 51 -8.54 15.06 0.46
CA ASP A 51 -9.95 14.83 0.20
C ASP A 51 -10.34 13.39 0.57
N ALA A 52 -9.48 12.41 0.26
CA ALA A 52 -9.63 11.02 0.67
C ALA A 52 -9.62 10.84 2.20
N ARG A 53 -8.78 11.60 2.92
CA ARG A 53 -8.76 11.63 4.39
C ARG A 53 -10.09 12.12 4.97
N THR A 54 -10.69 13.12 4.34
CA THR A 54 -11.98 13.70 4.78
C THR A 54 -13.15 12.75 4.47
N ALA A 55 -13.08 12.02 3.36
CA ALA A 55 -14.10 11.06 2.95
C ALA A 55 -13.96 9.66 3.60
N GLN A 56 -12.88 9.38 4.33
CA GLN A 56 -12.49 8.03 4.81
C GLN A 56 -12.54 6.94 3.72
N ARG A 57 -12.37 7.33 2.45
CA ARG A 57 -12.46 6.46 1.27
C ARG A 57 -11.56 7.01 0.16
N ASN A 58 -11.08 6.14 -0.73
CA ASN A 58 -10.28 6.45 -1.93
C ASN A 58 -8.89 7.05 -1.67
N TYR A 59 -8.10 6.44 -0.77
CA TYR A 59 -6.69 6.78 -0.67
C TYR A 59 -5.99 6.44 -1.99
N PRO A 60 -5.17 7.34 -2.55
CA PRO A 60 -4.34 7.03 -3.70
C PRO A 60 -3.34 5.95 -3.28
N CYS A 61 -3.68 4.72 -3.63
CA CYS A 61 -2.81 3.56 -3.54
C CYS A 61 -2.04 3.48 -4.86
N LEU A 62 -0.72 3.29 -4.78
CA LEU A 62 0.13 3.09 -5.96
C LEU A 62 -0.27 1.82 -6.73
N PHE A 63 -0.82 0.84 -6.02
CA PHE A 63 -1.36 -0.39 -6.59
C PHE A 63 -2.87 -0.28 -6.78
N ASP A 64 -3.31 -0.31 -8.03
CA ASP A 64 -4.72 -0.45 -8.39
C ASP A 64 -5.12 -1.93 -8.54
N ASP A 65 -6.42 -2.16 -8.79
CA ASP A 65 -6.98 -3.48 -9.03
C ASP A 65 -6.29 -4.25 -10.16
N SER A 66 -5.77 -3.54 -11.16
CA SER A 66 -5.05 -4.15 -12.28
C SER A 66 -3.68 -4.66 -11.82
N ASN A 67 -2.96 -3.90 -10.99
CA ASN A 67 -1.66 -4.31 -10.46
C ASN A 67 -1.78 -5.55 -9.56
N VAL A 68 -2.80 -5.60 -8.70
CA VAL A 68 -3.07 -6.76 -7.83
C VAL A 68 -3.45 -7.99 -8.66
N ARG A 69 -4.26 -7.83 -9.73
CA ARG A 69 -4.59 -8.92 -10.66
C ARG A 69 -3.38 -9.42 -11.44
N SER A 70 -2.53 -8.51 -11.91
CA SER A 70 -1.29 -8.86 -12.59
C SER A 70 -0.35 -9.64 -11.68
N LEU A 71 -0.22 -9.25 -10.41
CA LEU A 71 0.57 -10.00 -9.43
C LEU A 71 0.00 -11.40 -9.18
N PHE A 72 -1.32 -11.53 -9.04
CA PHE A 72 -1.95 -12.85 -8.91
C PHE A 72 -1.65 -13.74 -10.14
N GLY A 73 -1.71 -13.18 -11.34
CA GLY A 73 -1.37 -13.90 -12.57
C GLY A 73 0.11 -14.32 -12.65
N MET A 74 1.03 -13.54 -12.06
CA MET A 74 2.43 -13.94 -11.94
C MET A 74 2.65 -15.07 -10.93
N LEU A 75 1.83 -15.15 -9.88
CA LEU A 75 1.89 -16.20 -8.87
C LEU A 75 1.24 -17.51 -9.34
N ASP A 76 0.12 -17.43 -10.06
CA ASP A 76 -0.53 -18.57 -10.70
C ASP A 76 0.08 -18.85 -12.09
N VAL A 77 1.36 -19.22 -12.10
CA VAL A 77 2.10 -19.59 -13.33
C VAL A 77 1.42 -20.75 -14.07
N THR A 78 0.66 -21.58 -13.35
CA THR A 78 -0.05 -22.73 -13.91
C THR A 78 -1.43 -22.40 -14.50
N GLY A 79 -1.94 -21.18 -14.31
CA GLY A 79 -3.25 -20.75 -14.80
C GLY A 79 -4.42 -21.55 -14.24
N LYS A 80 -4.29 -22.10 -13.02
CA LYS A 80 -5.31 -22.96 -12.39
C LYS A 80 -6.44 -22.16 -11.72
N GLY A 81 -6.28 -20.85 -11.57
CA GLY A 81 -7.20 -19.94 -10.88
C GLY A 81 -7.03 -19.88 -9.36
N PHE A 82 -5.98 -20.50 -8.82
CA PHE A 82 -5.68 -20.53 -7.39
C PHE A 82 -4.16 -20.54 -7.12
N ILE A 83 -3.77 -20.01 -5.97
CA ILE A 83 -2.39 -19.99 -5.46
C ILE A 83 -2.31 -20.68 -4.10
N THR A 84 -1.12 -21.12 -3.72
CA THR A 84 -0.85 -21.71 -2.40
C THR A 84 -0.80 -20.63 -1.32
N TYR A 85 -0.88 -21.03 -0.05
CA TYR A 85 -0.75 -20.09 1.07
C TYR A 85 0.63 -19.39 1.09
N GLU A 86 1.69 -20.09 0.69
CA GLU A 86 3.04 -19.52 0.59
C GLU A 86 3.09 -18.40 -0.47
N GLN A 87 2.54 -18.65 -1.66
CA GLN A 87 2.44 -17.66 -2.73
C GLN A 87 1.55 -16.48 -2.35
N TYR A 88 0.46 -16.72 -1.63
CA TYR A 88 -0.39 -15.66 -1.08
C TYR A 88 0.40 -14.73 -0.16
N LYS A 89 1.21 -15.30 0.74
CA LYS A 89 2.06 -14.52 1.65
C LYS A 89 3.10 -13.71 0.90
N GLU A 90 3.82 -14.31 -0.03
CA GLU A 90 4.83 -13.61 -0.85
C GLU A 90 4.22 -12.49 -1.71
N GLY A 91 3.03 -12.74 -2.27
CA GLY A 91 2.29 -11.74 -3.04
C GLY A 91 1.90 -10.53 -2.20
N LEU A 92 1.40 -10.75 -0.98
CA LEU A 92 1.07 -9.66 -0.07
C LEU A 92 2.30 -8.90 0.43
N ASP A 93 3.40 -9.61 0.70
CA ASP A 93 4.69 -9.01 1.07
C ASP A 93 5.23 -8.11 -0.06
N THR A 94 5.13 -8.57 -1.32
CA THR A 94 5.49 -7.78 -2.52
C THR A 94 4.66 -6.50 -2.65
N LEU A 95 3.42 -6.53 -2.18
CA LEU A 95 2.52 -5.36 -2.13
C LEU A 95 2.76 -4.46 -0.91
N GLY A 96 3.72 -4.79 -0.03
CA GLY A 96 3.98 -4.05 1.21
C GLY A 96 2.87 -4.21 2.26
N VAL A 97 2.12 -5.31 2.20
CA VAL A 97 1.05 -5.61 3.14
C VAL A 97 1.58 -6.49 4.28
N ASP A 98 1.99 -5.87 5.38
CA ASP A 98 2.48 -6.59 6.57
C ASP A 98 1.37 -7.20 7.43
N LYS A 99 0.17 -6.61 7.36
CA LYS A 99 -1.01 -7.02 8.13
C LYS A 99 -2.05 -7.62 7.19
N PHE A 100 -2.15 -8.94 7.20
CA PHE A 100 -3.08 -9.69 6.38
C PHE A 100 -3.72 -10.84 7.14
N ASN A 101 -4.84 -11.35 6.62
CA ASN A 101 -5.49 -12.52 7.17
C ASN A 101 -4.61 -13.77 6.98
N ARG A 102 -4.24 -14.43 8.08
CA ARG A 102 -3.44 -15.66 8.09
C ARG A 102 -4.25 -16.93 7.86
N ASP A 103 -5.57 -16.82 7.85
CA ASP A 103 -6.52 -17.90 7.57
C ASP A 103 -7.54 -17.45 6.51
N PRO A 104 -7.09 -17.14 5.28
CA PRO A 104 -8.02 -16.79 4.20
C PRO A 104 -8.74 -18.04 3.69
N PRO A 105 -9.96 -17.91 3.15
CA PRO A 105 -10.66 -19.01 2.52
C PRO A 105 -9.80 -19.77 1.50
N GLY A 106 -9.67 -21.08 1.69
CA GLY A 106 -8.88 -21.96 0.83
C GLY A 106 -7.41 -22.11 1.23
N ALA A 107 -6.95 -21.48 2.31
CA ALA A 107 -5.59 -21.68 2.84
C ALA A 107 -5.36 -23.10 3.37
N ASP A 108 -6.38 -23.71 3.96
CA ASP A 108 -6.36 -25.08 4.50
C ASP A 108 -6.09 -26.16 3.44
N ILE A 109 -6.39 -25.86 2.18
CA ILE A 109 -6.21 -26.75 1.03
C ILE A 109 -5.26 -26.19 -0.04
N ASP A 110 -4.52 -25.12 0.26
CA ASP A 110 -3.63 -24.42 -0.68
C ASP A 110 -4.30 -24.01 -2.01
N LYS A 111 -5.56 -23.58 -1.93
CA LYS A 111 -6.35 -23.11 -3.07
C LYS A 111 -6.98 -21.76 -2.79
N ILE A 112 -6.14 -20.75 -2.59
CA ILE A 112 -6.58 -19.38 -2.44
C ILE A 112 -6.92 -18.82 -3.82
N THR A 113 -8.18 -18.44 -4.02
CA THR A 113 -8.68 -17.97 -5.31
C THR A 113 -8.27 -16.51 -5.58
N SER A 114 -8.32 -16.12 -6.85
CA SER A 114 -8.10 -14.72 -7.26
C SER A 114 -9.01 -13.75 -6.50
N GLU A 115 -10.30 -14.06 -6.34
CA GLU A 115 -11.22 -13.23 -5.56
C GLU A 115 -10.77 -13.04 -4.11
N THR A 116 -10.32 -14.11 -3.47
CA THR A 116 -9.86 -14.07 -2.08
C THR A 116 -8.59 -13.24 -1.96
N PHE A 117 -7.60 -13.49 -2.82
CA PHE A 117 -6.35 -12.70 -2.86
C PHE A 117 -6.63 -11.21 -3.09
N LEU A 118 -7.46 -10.86 -4.08
CA LEU A 118 -7.79 -9.47 -4.38
C LEU A 118 -8.48 -8.78 -3.20
N LYS A 119 -9.37 -9.48 -2.50
CA LYS A 119 -10.08 -8.93 -1.33
C LYS A 119 -9.10 -8.65 -0.19
N GLU A 120 -8.25 -9.62 0.14
CA GLU A 120 -7.27 -9.50 1.22
C GLU A 120 -6.20 -8.46 0.88
N ALA A 121 -5.70 -8.44 -0.36
CA ALA A 121 -4.76 -7.43 -0.84
C ALA A 121 -5.37 -6.03 -0.77
N ARG A 122 -6.63 -5.84 -1.18
CA ARG A 122 -7.31 -4.54 -1.04
C ARG A 122 -7.46 -4.11 0.41
N GLN A 123 -7.85 -5.02 1.30
CA GLN A 123 -7.97 -4.70 2.72
C GLN A 123 -6.60 -4.35 3.32
N GLY A 124 -5.56 -5.11 2.96
CA GLY A 124 -4.19 -4.87 3.37
C GLY A 124 -3.63 -3.54 2.88
N LEU A 125 -3.80 -3.24 1.59
CA LEU A 125 -3.41 -1.98 0.98
C LEU A 125 -4.22 -0.79 1.53
N ALA A 126 -5.51 -0.97 1.79
CA ALA A 126 -6.33 0.03 2.46
C ALA A 126 -5.86 0.28 3.90
N GLN A 127 -5.42 -0.75 4.63
CA GLN A 127 -4.84 -0.58 5.96
C GLN A 127 -3.45 0.09 5.89
N ALA A 128 -2.59 -0.36 4.98
CA ALA A 128 -1.26 0.21 4.74
C ALA A 128 -1.35 1.69 4.33
N SER A 129 -2.33 2.07 3.50
CA SER A 129 -2.61 3.46 3.16
C SER A 129 -3.35 4.19 4.28
N SER A 130 -4.23 3.55 5.06
CA SER A 130 -4.84 4.17 6.24
C SER A 130 -3.83 4.53 7.33
N THR A 131 -2.59 4.06 7.23
CA THR A 131 -1.45 4.56 7.99
C THR A 131 -1.35 6.10 7.86
N PHE A 132 -1.86 6.72 6.78
CA PHE A 132 -2.06 8.17 6.60
C PHE A 132 -3.13 8.84 7.51
N LEU A 133 -3.86 8.09 8.36
CA LEU A 133 -4.98 8.61 9.17
C LEU A 133 -4.60 9.24 10.50
N ILE A 134 -3.32 9.28 10.88
CA ILE A 134 -2.88 9.88 12.15
C ILE A 134 -2.44 11.33 11.91
#